data_AF-A0A161N138-F1
#
_entry.id   AF-A0A161N138-F1
#
_cell.length_a   1.000
_cell.length_b   1.000
_cell.length_c   1.000
_cell.angle_alpha   90.00
_cell.angle_beta   90.00
_cell.angle_gamma   90.00
#
_symmetry.space_group_name_H-M   'P 1'
#
loop_
_entity.id
_entity.type
_entity.pdbx_description
1 polymer ?
#
loop_
_entity_poly.entity_id
_entity_poly.type
_entity_poly.pdbx_seq_one_letter_code
_entity_poly.pdbx_strand_id
1 'polypeptide(L)'
;YVQNNKKPTEIKCTSYRYEEDYPTIVDEWDLVCEYTPLKSVAQVAVALGKFLGAFVFGMFADRFGRKKCFVSSCILYIFSGPIAGFAPTYYLFLIMRLLIGIAGSGVYESGYTIITELTVKGHRTRLGCLYNISYSIGLMILPILAYYSNNWRQLQYYLSFP
;
A
#
# COMPACT_ATOMS: atom_id res chain seq x y z
N TYR A 1 -41.24 -2.92 11.01
CA TYR A 1 -40.41 -2.39 9.90
C TYR A 1 -39.29 -3.35 9.50
N VAL A 2 -39.57 -4.64 9.34
CA VAL A 2 -38.57 -5.64 8.89
C VAL A 2 -38.85 -5.89 7.42
N GLN A 3 -38.10 -5.23 6.53
CA GLN A 3 -38.21 -5.48 5.10
C GLN A 3 -37.63 -6.85 4.76
N ASN A 4 -38.53 -7.75 4.38
CA ASN A 4 -38.30 -9.11 3.91
C ASN A 4 -37.83 -9.08 2.42
N ASN A 5 -36.83 -8.26 2.11
CA ASN A 5 -36.31 -8.16 0.74
C ASN A 5 -35.44 -9.40 0.48
N LYS A 6 -35.98 -10.37 -0.29
CA LYS A 6 -35.19 -11.44 -0.90
C LYS A 6 -34.01 -10.80 -1.63
N LYS A 7 -32.78 -11.15 -1.24
CA LYS A 7 -31.58 -10.71 -1.96
C LYS A 7 -31.70 -11.16 -3.43
N PRO A 8 -31.38 -10.30 -4.40
CA PRO A 8 -31.39 -10.70 -5.80
C PRO A 8 -30.45 -11.90 -6.00
N THR A 9 -30.85 -12.84 -6.84
CA THR A 9 -30.04 -14.01 -7.21
C THR A 9 -28.78 -13.56 -7.94
N GLU A 10 -27.61 -13.89 -7.40
CA GLU A 10 -26.33 -13.65 -8.06
C GLU A 10 -26.24 -14.50 -9.33
N ILE A 11 -26.22 -13.84 -10.48
CA ILE A 11 -26.05 -14.49 -11.78
C ILE A 11 -24.55 -14.69 -12.00
N LYS A 12 -24.12 -15.93 -12.22
CA LYS A 12 -22.71 -16.21 -12.52
C LYS A 12 -22.33 -15.56 -13.85
N CYS A 13 -21.20 -14.88 -13.81
CA CYS A 13 -20.59 -14.17 -14.92
C CYS A 13 -20.14 -15.16 -16.00
N THR A 14 -20.79 -15.15 -17.17
CA THR A 14 -20.58 -16.15 -18.24
C THR A 14 -19.58 -15.72 -19.32
N SER A 15 -19.32 -14.41 -19.47
CA SER A 15 -18.36 -13.88 -20.44
C SER A 15 -17.90 -12.47 -20.06
N TYR A 16 -16.60 -12.20 -20.11
CA TYR A 16 -16.00 -10.88 -19.94
C TYR A 16 -15.01 -10.61 -21.08
N ARG A 17 -14.84 -9.35 -21.45
CA ARG A 17 -13.79 -8.90 -22.38
C ARG A 17 -13.07 -7.73 -21.75
N TYR A 18 -11.74 -7.73 -21.85
CA TYR A 18 -10.94 -6.56 -21.54
C TYR A 18 -10.88 -5.67 -22.78
N GLU A 19 -11.15 -4.38 -22.60
CA GLU A 19 -11.19 -3.39 -23.70
C GLU A 19 -9.79 -2.84 -24.02
N GLU A 20 -8.82 -3.07 -23.12
CA GLU A 20 -7.49 -2.48 -23.16
C GLU A 20 -6.44 -3.56 -23.50
N ASP A 21 -5.56 -3.29 -24.47
CA ASP A 21 -4.50 -4.20 -24.95
C ASP A 21 -3.30 -4.33 -24.00
N TYR A 22 -3.33 -3.69 -22.83
CA TYR A 22 -2.25 -3.73 -21.86
C TYR A 22 -2.59 -4.61 -20.64
N PRO A 23 -1.64 -5.46 -20.20
CA PRO A 23 -1.87 -6.32 -19.05
C PRO A 23 -1.97 -5.46 -17.81
N THR A 24 -3.15 -5.46 -17.19
CA THR A 24 -3.38 -4.89 -15.86
C THR A 24 -3.26 -5.99 -14.80
N ILE A 25 -3.15 -5.62 -13.53
CA ILE A 25 -3.12 -6.59 -12.42
C ILE A 25 -4.36 -7.50 -12.39
N VAL A 26 -5.48 -7.02 -12.96
CA VAL A 26 -6.75 -7.75 -13.06
C VAL A 26 -6.72 -8.73 -14.22
N ASP A 27 -6.13 -8.31 -15.34
CA ASP A 27 -5.99 -9.10 -16.55
C ASP A 27 -4.98 -10.24 -16.37
N GLU A 28 -3.82 -9.96 -15.76
CA GLU A 28 -2.75 -10.95 -15.60
C GLU A 28 -3.11 -12.14 -14.70
N TRP A 29 -4.03 -11.95 -13.76
CA TRP A 29 -4.45 -12.98 -12.81
C TRP A 29 -5.96 -13.26 -12.85
N ASP A 30 -6.66 -12.79 -13.89
CA ASP A 30 -8.09 -12.98 -14.12
C ASP A 30 -8.97 -12.71 -12.88
N LEU A 31 -8.81 -11.55 -12.23
CA LEU A 31 -9.56 -11.16 -11.03
C LEU A 31 -10.98 -10.65 -11.34
N VAL A 32 -11.71 -11.32 -12.24
CA VAL A 32 -13.06 -10.95 -12.66
C VAL A 32 -14.08 -11.92 -12.08
N CYS A 33 -15.35 -11.52 -12.05
CA CYS A 33 -16.47 -12.35 -11.64
C CYS A 33 -16.33 -12.82 -10.17
N GLU A 34 -16.16 -14.12 -9.93
CA GLU A 34 -16.03 -14.75 -8.61
C GLU A 34 -14.73 -14.34 -7.87
N TYR A 35 -13.72 -13.88 -8.61
CA TYR A 35 -12.43 -13.43 -8.05
C TYR A 35 -12.32 -11.92 -7.84
N THR A 36 -13.40 -11.16 -8.07
CA THR A 36 -13.49 -9.74 -7.70
C THR A 36 -13.05 -9.43 -6.25
N PRO A 37 -13.41 -10.21 -5.21
CA PRO A 37 -12.96 -9.93 -3.84
C PRO A 37 -11.45 -10.01 -3.65
N LEU A 38 -10.69 -10.68 -4.53
CA LEU A 38 -9.23 -10.74 -4.42
C LEU A 38 -8.58 -9.35 -4.57
N LYS A 39 -9.22 -8.41 -5.29
CA LYS A 39 -8.75 -7.02 -5.33
C LYS A 39 -8.80 -6.37 -3.94
N SER A 40 -9.89 -6.62 -3.20
CA SER A 40 -10.06 -6.15 -1.83
C SER A 40 -9.11 -6.87 -0.86
N VAL A 41 -8.85 -8.17 -1.05
CA VAL A 41 -7.89 -8.93 -0.24
C VAL A 41 -6.49 -8.33 -0.32
N ALA A 42 -6.06 -7.85 -1.49
CA ALA A 42 -4.77 -7.17 -1.62
C ALA A 42 -4.70 -5.88 -0.79
N GLN A 43 -5.80 -5.12 -0.69
CA GLN A 43 -5.86 -3.93 0.15
C GLN A 43 -5.92 -4.28 1.64
N VAL A 44 -6.68 -5.31 2.01
CA VAL A 44 -6.73 -5.83 3.38
C VAL A 44 -5.36 -6.32 3.82
N ALA A 45 -4.62 -6.99 2.94
CA ALA A 45 -3.24 -7.41 3.18
C ALA A 45 -2.34 -6.21 3.53
N VAL A 46 -2.41 -5.10 2.79
CA VAL A 46 -1.66 -3.88 3.14
C VAL A 46 -2.12 -3.32 4.50
N ALA A 47 -3.42 -3.29 4.77
CA ALA A 47 -3.96 -2.76 6.03
C ALA A 47 -3.53 -3.60 7.25
N LEU A 48 -3.61 -4.92 7.13
CA LEU A 48 -3.10 -5.87 8.14
C LEU A 48 -1.59 -5.71 8.33
N GLY A 49 -0.86 -5.52 7.23
CA GLY A 49 0.58 -5.24 7.28
C GLY A 49 0.87 -3.97 8.09
N LYS A 50 0.16 -2.87 7.82
CA LYS A 50 0.30 -1.63 8.58
C LYS A 50 -0.01 -1.81 10.07
N PHE A 51 -1.06 -2.56 10.39
CA PHE A 51 -1.41 -2.86 11.78
C PHE A 51 -0.27 -3.61 12.49
N LEU A 52 0.19 -4.71 11.91
CA LEU A 52 1.30 -5.49 12.47
C LEU A 52 2.59 -4.67 12.55
N GLY A 53 2.87 -3.87 11.52
CA GLY A 53 4.02 -2.99 11.47
C GLY A 53 4.02 -1.93 12.57
N ALA A 54 2.87 -1.31 12.86
CA ALA A 54 2.75 -0.36 13.97
C ALA A 54 3.11 -1.02 15.32
N PHE A 55 2.63 -2.24 15.60
CA PHE A 55 3.01 -2.96 16.82
C PHE A 55 4.51 -3.29 16.87
N VAL A 56 5.05 -3.86 15.79
CA VAL A 56 6.45 -4.30 15.75
C VAL A 56 7.40 -3.12 15.81
N PHE A 57 7.20 -2.10 14.96
CA PHE A 57 8.06 -0.92 14.91
C PHE A 57 7.86 0.02 16.10
N GLY A 58 6.67 0.04 16.72
CA GLY A 58 6.46 0.71 18.00
C GLY A 58 7.36 0.14 19.08
N MET A 59 7.29 -1.17 19.33
CA MET A 59 8.17 -1.84 20.30
C MET A 59 9.65 -1.71 19.92
N PHE A 60 9.98 -1.77 18.63
CA PHE A 60 11.35 -1.66 18.15
C PHE A 60 11.92 -0.24 18.32
N ALA A 61 11.11 0.79 18.09
CA ALA A 61 11.49 2.19 18.28
C ALA A 61 11.81 2.49 19.74
N ASP A 62 11.03 1.94 20.67
CA ASP A 62 11.22 2.14 22.11
C ASP A 62 12.48 1.45 22.63
N ARG A 63 12.84 0.27 22.10
CA ARG A 63 13.99 -0.51 22.57
C ARG A 63 15.31 -0.18 21.89
N PHE A 64 15.33 0.05 20.58
CA PHE A 64 16.56 0.24 19.79
C PHE A 64 16.84 1.70 19.42
N GLY A 65 15.90 2.59 19.73
CA GLY A 65 15.97 4.01 19.42
C GLY A 65 15.38 4.35 18.05
N ARG A 66 14.77 5.53 17.94
CA ARG A 66 13.97 5.95 16.78
C ARG A 66 14.75 6.04 15.47
N LYS A 67 16.01 6.49 15.50
CA LYS A 67 16.84 6.62 14.27
C LYS A 67 17.09 5.26 13.61
N LYS A 68 17.40 4.22 14.39
CA LYS A 68 17.66 2.88 13.87
C LYS A 68 16.38 2.24 13.32
N CYS A 69 15.25 2.47 14.00
CA CYS A 69 13.92 2.04 13.55
C CYS A 69 13.54 2.66 12.20
N PHE A 70 13.79 3.95 12.00
CA PHE A 70 13.52 4.62 10.71
C PHE A 70 14.38 4.03 9.58
N VAL A 71 15.68 3.89 9.79
CA VAL A 71 16.60 3.36 8.77
C VAL A 71 16.26 1.91 8.40
N SER A 72 15.97 1.05 9.38
CA SER A 72 15.60 -0.34 9.09
C SER A 72 14.28 -0.44 8.33
N SER A 73 13.30 0.40 8.67
CA SER A 73 12.01 0.47 7.95
C SER A 73 12.20 0.95 6.51
N CYS A 74 13.02 1.98 6.28
CA CYS A 74 13.34 2.47 4.94
C CYS A 74 14.00 1.38 4.08
N ILE A 75 14.97 0.66 4.64
CA ILE A 75 15.64 -0.44 3.95
C ILE A 75 14.63 -1.51 3.54
N LEU A 76 13.79 -1.96 4.48
CA LEU A 76 12.74 -2.94 4.18
C LEU A 76 11.76 -2.44 3.12
N TYR A 77 11.38 -1.16 3.15
CA TYR A 77 10.47 -0.57 2.17
C TYR A 77 11.07 -0.57 0.76
N ILE A 78 12.32 -0.11 0.62
CA ILE A 78 13.04 -0.05 -0.67
C ILE A 78 13.19 -1.43 -1.30
N PHE A 79 13.47 -2.47 -0.51
CA PHE A 79 13.58 -3.83 -1.06
C PHE A 79 12.22 -4.45 -1.39
N SER A 80 11.19 -4.18 -0.58
CA SER A 80 9.88 -4.80 -0.76
C SER A 80 9.15 -4.37 -2.05
N GLY A 81 9.37 -3.15 -2.53
CA GLY A 81 8.73 -2.61 -3.73
C GLY A 81 9.13 -3.32 -5.03
N PRO A 82 10.42 -3.38 -5.40
CA PRO A 82 10.89 -4.08 -6.60
C PRO A 82 10.57 -5.58 -6.57
N ILE A 83 10.66 -6.21 -5.40
CA ILE A 83 10.34 -7.63 -5.23
C ILE A 83 8.86 -7.90 -5.53
N ALA A 84 7.96 -6.96 -5.20
CA ALA A 84 6.54 -7.07 -5.58
C ALA A 84 6.33 -7.05 -7.10
N GLY A 85 7.15 -6.28 -7.83
CA GLY A 85 7.12 -6.20 -9.30
C GLY A 85 7.60 -7.47 -10.00
N PHE A 86 8.43 -8.29 -9.34
CA PHE A 86 8.90 -9.58 -9.85
C PHE A 86 7.99 -10.76 -9.50
N ALA A 87 6.91 -10.56 -8.74
CA ALA A 87 6.09 -11.66 -8.28
C ALA A 87 5.43 -12.40 -9.47
N PRO A 88 5.66 -13.73 -9.63
CA PRO A 88 5.03 -14.52 -10.69
C PRO A 88 3.65 -15.04 -10.28
N THR A 89 3.34 -15.04 -8.98
CA THR A 89 2.10 -15.58 -8.43
C THR A 89 1.40 -14.55 -7.54
N TYR A 90 0.06 -14.53 -7.60
CA TYR A 90 -0.78 -13.66 -6.78
C TYR A 90 -0.52 -13.80 -5.26
N TYR A 91 -0.27 -15.01 -4.75
CA TYR A 91 0.06 -15.22 -3.34
C TYR A 91 1.38 -14.56 -2.91
N LEU A 92 2.42 -14.63 -3.76
CA LEU A 92 3.69 -13.96 -3.48
C LEU A 92 3.49 -12.44 -3.50
N PHE A 93 2.69 -11.94 -4.44
CA PHE A 93 2.30 -10.53 -4.49
C PHE A 93 1.57 -10.07 -3.21
N LEU A 94 0.66 -10.88 -2.66
CA LEU A 94 0.00 -10.58 -1.37
C LEU A 94 0.99 -10.51 -0.20
N ILE A 95 1.95 -11.43 -0.13
CA ILE A 95 2.99 -11.42 0.91
C ILE A 95 3.85 -10.15 0.79
N MET A 96 4.22 -9.76 -0.43
CA MET A 96 4.98 -8.52 -0.64
C MET A 96 4.15 -7.28 -0.28
N ARG A 97 2.84 -7.28 -0.56
CA ARG A 97 1.92 -6.21 -0.12
C ARG A 97 1.82 -6.10 1.40
N LEU A 98 1.79 -7.22 2.12
CA LEU A 98 1.88 -7.26 3.58
C LEU A 98 3.20 -6.64 4.06
N LEU A 99 4.32 -7.03 3.45
CA LEU A 99 5.66 -6.54 3.80
C LEU A 99 5.80 -5.03 3.56
N ILE A 100 5.32 -4.53 2.41
CA ILE A 100 5.25 -3.10 2.09
C ILE A 100 4.40 -2.36 3.13
N GLY A 101 3.27 -2.94 3.55
CA GLY A 101 2.41 -2.39 4.60
C GLY A 101 3.14 -2.25 5.94
N ILE A 102 3.84 -3.30 6.36
CA ILE A 102 4.64 -3.34 7.61
C ILE A 102 5.74 -2.27 7.57
N ALA A 103 6.53 -2.25 6.50
CA ALA A 103 7.62 -1.29 6.35
C ALA A 103 7.11 0.15 6.23
N GLY A 104 5.99 0.35 5.52
CA GLY A 104 5.38 1.66 5.31
C GLY A 104 4.88 2.31 6.59
N SER A 105 4.25 1.55 7.50
CA SER A 105 3.87 2.08 8.82
C SER A 105 5.10 2.47 9.65
N GLY A 106 6.17 1.66 9.58
CA GLY A 106 7.42 1.96 10.27
C GLY A 106 8.04 3.27 9.81
N VAL A 107 8.15 3.50 8.50
CA VAL A 107 8.68 4.74 7.92
C VAL A 107 7.82 5.96 8.30
N TYR A 108 6.49 5.83 8.19
CA TYR A 108 5.58 6.94 8.44
C TYR A 108 5.54 7.36 9.92
N GLU A 109 5.39 6.40 10.84
CA GLU A 109 5.28 6.70 12.27
C GLU A 109 6.61 7.15 12.87
N SER A 110 7.71 6.47 12.54
CA SER A 110 9.03 6.86 13.04
C SER A 110 9.50 8.18 12.44
N GLY A 111 9.21 8.43 11.15
CA GLY A 111 9.50 9.69 10.48
C GLY A 111 8.73 10.87 11.08
N TYR A 112 7.42 10.71 11.28
CA TYR A 112 6.60 11.72 11.94
C TYR A 112 7.12 12.03 13.35
N THR A 113 7.46 10.99 14.12
CA THR A 113 7.91 11.21 15.49
C THR A 113 9.25 11.94 15.54
N ILE A 114 10.22 11.56 14.70
CA ILE A 114 11.52 12.25 14.60
C ILE A 114 11.33 13.74 14.28
N ILE A 115 10.43 14.07 13.34
CA ILE A 115 10.12 15.47 12.99
C ILE A 115 9.59 16.22 14.21
N THR A 116 8.67 15.62 14.97
CA THR A 116 8.09 16.27 16.16
C THR A 116 9.11 16.45 17.31
N GLU A 117 10.08 15.55 17.44
CA GLU A 117 11.15 15.63 18.44
C GLU A 117 12.17 16.72 18.11
N LEU A 118 12.52 16.87 16.84
CA LEU A 118 13.45 17.90 16.35
C LEU A 118 12.83 19.32 16.39
N THR A 119 11.50 19.41 16.44
CA THR A 119 10.79 20.69 16.31
C THR A 119 10.50 21.35 17.66
N VAL A 120 10.78 22.65 17.75
CA VAL A 120 10.44 23.52 18.89
C VAL A 120 8.90 23.62 19.06
N LYS A 121 8.41 23.58 20.31
CA LYS A 121 6.97 23.44 20.66
C LYS A 121 5.98 24.25 19.81
N GLY A 122 6.32 25.48 19.40
CA GLY A 122 5.43 26.35 18.62
C GLY A 122 5.21 25.96 17.14
N HIS A 123 6.10 25.17 16.54
CA HIS A 123 6.03 24.83 15.10
C HIS A 123 5.60 23.38 14.82
N ARG A 124 5.39 22.58 15.86
CA ARG A 124 5.09 21.13 15.75
C ARG A 124 3.84 20.86 14.92
N THR A 125 2.76 21.60 15.17
CA THR A 125 1.50 21.43 14.43
C THR A 125 1.66 21.77 12.95
N ARG A 126 2.38 22.85 12.62
CA ARG A 126 2.61 23.26 11.22
C ARG A 126 3.42 22.22 10.45
N LEU A 127 4.50 21.71 11.04
CA LEU A 127 5.34 20.68 10.40
C LEU A 127 4.61 19.33 10.32
N GLY A 128 3.80 18.98 11.33
CA GLY A 128 2.95 17.80 11.28
C GLY A 128 1.90 17.86 10.17
N CYS A 129 1.28 19.02 9.94
CA CYS A 129 0.37 19.24 8.81
C CYS A 129 1.12 19.13 7.47
N LEU A 130 2.29 19.74 7.35
CA LEU A 130 3.10 19.67 6.12
C LEU A 130 3.47 18.22 5.78
N TYR A 131 3.79 17.40 6.79
CA TYR A 131 4.07 15.98 6.62
C TYR A 131 2.83 15.18 6.16
N ASN A 132 1.63 15.55 6.57
CA ASN A 132 0.41 14.91 6.08
C ASN A 132 0.05 15.34 4.65
N ILE A 133 0.36 16.58 4.29
CA ILE A 133 0.14 17.10 2.93
C ILE A 133 1.01 16.34 1.92
N SER A 134 2.24 15.96 2.26
CA SER A 134 3.10 15.19 1.36
C SER A 134 2.48 13.85 0.95
N TYR A 135 1.76 13.17 1.85
CA TYR A 135 1.02 11.95 1.54
C TYR A 135 -0.09 12.21 0.50
N SER A 136 -0.83 13.30 0.67
CA SER A 136 -1.90 13.69 -0.25
C SER A 136 -1.36 14.04 -1.64
N ILE A 137 -0.23 14.75 -1.69
CA ILE A 137 0.47 15.08 -2.94
C ILE A 137 0.91 13.78 -3.65
N GLY A 138 1.48 12.82 -2.91
CA GLY A 138 1.86 11.53 -3.47
C GLY A 138 0.69 10.78 -4.11
N LEU A 139 -0.49 10.80 -3.47
CA LEU A 139 -1.71 10.22 -4.03
C LEU A 139 -2.21 10.94 -5.29
N MET A 140 -1.98 12.25 -5.43
CA MET A 140 -2.32 13.01 -6.64
C MET A 140 -1.35 12.74 -7.80
N ILE A 141 -0.07 12.48 -7.51
CA ILE A 141 0.94 12.14 -8.52
C ILE A 141 0.73 10.72 -9.05
N LEU A 142 0.28 9.79 -8.20
CA LEU A 142 0.05 8.39 -8.54
C LEU A 142 -0.79 8.17 -9.83
N PRO A 143 -1.98 8.78 -10.03
CA PRO A 143 -2.77 8.60 -11.25
C PRO A 143 -2.09 9.20 -12.49
N ILE A 144 -1.29 10.27 -12.34
CA ILE A 144 -0.54 10.88 -13.45
C ILE A 144 0.53 9.90 -13.94
N LEU A 145 1.26 9.26 -13.01
CA LEU A 145 2.22 8.21 -13.33
C LEU A 145 1.56 6.96 -13.92
N ALA A 146 0.37 6.60 -13.40
CA ALA A 146 -0.40 5.48 -13.93
C ALA A 146 -0.86 5.72 -15.37
N TYR A 147 -1.25 6.96 -15.72
CA TYR A 147 -1.59 7.33 -17.09
C TYR A 147 -0.41 7.19 -18.06
N TYR A 148 0.81 7.47 -17.59
CA TYR A 148 2.02 7.33 -18.41
C TYR A 148 2.54 5.89 -18.50
N SER A 149 2.14 5.01 -17.56
CA SER A 149 2.67 3.66 -17.46
C SER A 149 1.69 2.64 -18.06
N ASN A 150 2.06 2.09 -19.21
CA ASN A 150 1.26 1.05 -19.89
C ASN A 150 1.31 -0.32 -19.19
N ASN A 151 2.19 -0.54 -18.20
CA ASN A 151 2.29 -1.83 -17.49
C ASN A 151 2.26 -1.62 -15.97
N TRP A 152 1.40 -2.36 -15.25
CA TRP A 152 1.30 -2.24 -13.79
C TRP A 152 2.59 -2.60 -13.04
N ARG A 153 3.42 -3.49 -13.62
CA ARG A 153 4.74 -3.85 -13.08
C ARG A 153 5.73 -2.68 -13.18
N GLN A 154 5.70 -1.94 -14.29
CA GLN A 154 6.53 -0.75 -14.49
C GLN A 154 6.13 0.36 -13.51
N LEU A 155 4.83 0.55 -13.27
CA LEU A 155 4.34 1.47 -12.25
C LEU A 155 4.90 1.15 -10.85
N GLN A 156 5.01 -0.13 -10.47
CA GLN A 156 5.62 -0.52 -9.19
C GLN A 156 7.11 -0.22 -9.13
N TYR A 157 7.84 -0.34 -10.23
CA TYR A 157 9.24 0.08 -10.29
C TYR A 157 9.38 1.60 -10.15
N TYR A 158 8.58 2.38 -10.89
CA TYR A 158 8.60 3.85 -10.77
C TYR A 158 8.29 4.34 -9.35
N LEU A 159 7.42 3.64 -8.62
CA LEU A 159 7.12 3.97 -7.22
C LEU A 159 8.20 3.54 -6.22
N SER A 160 9.04 2.59 -6.60
CA SER A 160 10.12 2.07 -5.76
C SER A 160 11.42 2.84 -5.94
N PHE A 161 11.62 3.46 -7.11
CA PHE A 161 12.72 4.39 -7.34
C PHE A 161 12.43 5.71 -6.60
N PRO A 162 13.36 6.18 -5.74
CA PRO A 162 13.20 7.39 -4.93
C PRO A 162 13.18 8.69 -5.74
#